data_AF-A0A101VL29-F1
#
_entry.id   AF-A0A101VL29-F1
#
_cell.length_a   1.000
_cell.length_b   1.000
_cell.length_c   1.000
_cell.angle_alpha   90.00
_cell.angle_beta   90.00
_cell.angle_gamma   90.00
#
_symmetry.space_group_name_H-M   'P 1'
#
loop_
_entity.id
_entity.type
_entity.pdbx_description
1 polymer ?
#
loop_
_entity_poly.entity_id
_entity_poly.type
_entity_poly.pdbx_seq_one_letter_code
_entity_poly.pdbx_strand_id
1 'polypeptide(L)'
;MTDRTERNAAIVRQLEIEANISAGAYLVEVEEFERLYRLERMQDIVFDLTEWMQEAGDMKRLADRGVRIEEEDAILRFVQARRSLTVQARDDMSISVDDNIMHPNTACPVLDKAFYEEILARVFAWADADDAGQPKRYFE
;
A
#
# COMPACT_ATOMS: atom_id res chain seq x y z
N MET A 1 -51.08 -32.62 -21.70
CA MET A 1 -49.82 -33.11 -21.10
C MET A 1 -48.64 -32.14 -21.28
N THR A 2 -48.85 -30.95 -21.88
CA THR A 2 -47.80 -29.98 -22.26
C THR A 2 -47.33 -29.06 -21.13
N ASP A 3 -48.19 -28.82 -20.14
CA ASP A 3 -47.99 -27.83 -19.06
C ASP A 3 -46.85 -28.20 -18.06
N ARG A 4 -46.67 -29.49 -17.77
CA ARG A 4 -45.66 -29.94 -16.80
C ARG A 4 -44.23 -29.84 -17.34
N THR A 5 -44.04 -30.05 -18.64
CA THR A 5 -42.73 -30.00 -19.30
C THR A 5 -42.27 -28.55 -19.47
N GLU A 6 -43.17 -27.65 -19.86
CA GLU A 6 -42.89 -26.21 -19.97
C GLU A 6 -42.59 -25.58 -18.60
N ARG A 7 -43.35 -25.97 -17.58
CA ARG A 7 -43.10 -25.52 -16.20
C ARG A 7 -41.77 -26.03 -15.64
N ASN A 8 -41.41 -27.29 -15.92
CA ASN A 8 -40.11 -27.83 -15.52
C ASN A 8 -38.96 -27.09 -16.25
N ALA A 9 -39.11 -26.78 -17.54
CA ALA A 9 -38.12 -26.02 -18.29
C ALA A 9 -37.96 -24.58 -17.74
N ALA A 10 -39.06 -23.95 -17.32
CA ALA A 10 -39.02 -22.63 -16.68
C ALA A 10 -38.32 -22.67 -15.32
N ILE A 11 -38.56 -23.70 -14.50
CA ILE A 11 -37.89 -23.89 -13.21
C ILE A 11 -36.38 -24.11 -13.41
N VAL A 12 -35.98 -24.95 -14.35
CA VAL A 12 -34.55 -25.20 -14.64
C VAL A 12 -33.86 -23.92 -15.07
N ARG A 13 -34.45 -23.15 -15.99
CA ARG A 13 -33.89 -21.85 -16.41
C ARG A 13 -33.77 -20.85 -15.26
N GLN A 14 -34.76 -20.82 -14.36
CA GLN A 14 -34.72 -19.95 -13.18
C GLN A 14 -33.58 -20.35 -12.23
N LEU A 15 -33.40 -21.66 -11.98
CA LEU A 15 -32.30 -22.18 -11.18
C LEU A 15 -30.93 -21.91 -11.83
N GLU A 16 -30.82 -21.99 -13.16
CA GLU A 16 -29.59 -21.61 -13.89
C GLU A 16 -29.26 -20.12 -13.73
N ILE A 17 -30.26 -19.25 -13.80
CA ILE A 17 -30.09 -17.81 -13.58
C ILE A 17 -29.65 -17.52 -12.14
N GLU A 18 -30.32 -18.12 -11.15
CA GLU A 18 -30.00 -17.94 -9.72
C GLU A 18 -28.60 -18.48 -9.40
N ALA A 19 -28.23 -19.64 -9.95
CA ALA A 19 -26.90 -20.20 -9.79
C ALA A 19 -25.82 -19.28 -10.41
N ASN A 20 -26.08 -18.70 -11.59
CA ASN A 20 -25.14 -17.78 -12.24
C ASN A 20 -25.00 -16.45 -11.48
N ILE A 21 -26.09 -15.90 -10.94
CA ILE A 21 -26.05 -14.69 -10.10
C ILE A 21 -25.26 -14.97 -8.82
N SER A 22 -25.56 -16.09 -8.15
CA SER A 22 -24.86 -16.49 -6.92
C SER A 22 -23.37 -16.78 -7.18
N ALA A 23 -23.04 -17.43 -8.29
CA ALA A 23 -21.65 -17.68 -8.68
C ALA A 23 -20.91 -16.37 -9.00
N GLY A 24 -21.57 -15.43 -9.69
CA GLY A 24 -21.01 -14.11 -9.96
C GLY A 24 -20.74 -13.32 -8.68
N ALA A 25 -21.66 -13.31 -7.72
CA ALA A 25 -21.46 -12.68 -6.42
C ALA A 25 -20.29 -13.31 -5.64
N TYR A 26 -20.21 -14.65 -5.63
CA TYR A 26 -19.12 -15.36 -4.97
C TYR A 26 -17.75 -15.06 -5.58
N LEU A 27 -17.65 -14.96 -6.92
CA LEU A 27 -16.39 -14.57 -7.58
C LEU A 27 -15.93 -13.17 -7.17
N VAL A 28 -16.86 -12.20 -7.10
CA VAL A 28 -16.55 -10.84 -6.64
C VAL A 28 -16.06 -10.84 -5.19
N GLU A 29 -16.70 -11.62 -4.31
CA GLU A 29 -16.27 -11.75 -2.92
C GLU A 29 -14.87 -12.35 -2.79
N VAL A 30 -14.55 -13.37 -3.60
CA VAL A 30 -13.21 -13.99 -3.63
C VAL A 30 -12.16 -13.02 -4.15
N GLU A 31 -12.43 -12.31 -5.25
CA GLU A 31 -11.49 -11.31 -5.80
C GLU A 31 -11.21 -10.18 -4.80
N GLU A 32 -12.24 -9.71 -4.10
CA GLU A 32 -12.09 -8.68 -3.08
C GLU A 32 -11.31 -9.20 -1.86
N PHE A 33 -11.57 -10.44 -1.44
CA PHE A 33 -10.80 -11.07 -0.37
C PHE A 33 -9.31 -11.20 -0.75
N GLU A 34 -9.01 -11.65 -1.96
CA GLU A 34 -7.63 -11.75 -2.46
C GLU A 34 -6.96 -10.37 -2.52
N ARG A 35 -7.70 -9.33 -2.93
CA ARG A 35 -7.21 -7.94 -2.97
C ARG A 35 -6.86 -7.44 -1.57
N LEU A 36 -7.74 -7.64 -0.60
CA LEU A 36 -7.52 -7.25 0.79
C LEU A 36 -6.33 -8.01 1.40
N TYR A 37 -6.22 -9.31 1.14
CA TYR A 37 -5.11 -10.13 1.60
C TYR A 37 -3.75 -9.66 1.05
N ARG A 38 -3.70 -9.27 -0.24
CA ARG A 38 -2.48 -8.66 -0.82
C ARG A 38 -2.13 -7.35 -0.13
N LEU A 39 -3.10 -6.49 0.13
CA LEU A 39 -2.88 -5.21 0.80
C LEU A 39 -2.39 -5.39 2.24
N GLU A 40 -2.98 -6.31 3.00
CA GLU A 40 -2.55 -6.64 4.37
C GLU A 40 -1.08 -7.08 4.37
N ARG A 41 -0.70 -7.99 3.48
CA ARG A 41 0.70 -8.41 3.34
C ARG A 41 1.65 -7.26 2.98
N MET A 42 1.22 -6.35 2.11
CA MET A 42 2.04 -5.20 1.73
C MET A 42 2.10 -4.15 2.83
N GLN A 43 1.05 -4.02 3.65
CA GLN A 43 1.01 -3.16 4.82
C GLN A 43 2.05 -3.59 5.85
N ASP A 44 2.18 -4.90 6.11
CA ASP A 44 3.22 -5.43 6.98
C ASP A 44 4.62 -4.98 6.51
N ILE A 45 4.91 -5.06 5.21
CA ILE A 45 6.18 -4.63 4.63
C ILE A 45 6.42 -3.12 4.83
N VAL A 46 5.37 -2.30 4.72
CA VAL A 46 5.47 -0.85 4.95
C VAL A 46 5.69 -0.55 6.43
N PHE A 47 5.11 -1.33 7.34
CA PHE A 47 5.33 -1.17 8.78
C PHE A 47 6.70 -1.68 9.22
N ASP A 48 7.24 -2.73 8.60
CA ASP A 48 8.62 -3.15 8.82
C ASP A 48 9.62 -2.02 8.53
N LEU A 49 9.29 -1.07 7.63
CA LEU A 49 10.14 0.11 7.40
C LEU A 49 10.33 0.95 8.66
N THR A 50 9.28 1.17 9.46
CA THR A 50 9.40 2.01 10.66
C THR A 50 10.19 1.31 11.76
N GLU A 51 10.01 -0.01 11.88
CA GLU A 51 10.83 -0.85 12.75
C GLU A 51 12.32 -0.76 12.37
N TRP A 52 12.65 -0.94 11.09
CA TRP A 52 14.02 -0.84 10.59
C TRP A 52 14.60 0.57 10.78
N MET A 53 13.81 1.62 10.55
CA MET A 53 14.24 3.00 10.82
C MET A 53 14.54 3.24 12.30
N GLN A 54 13.79 2.61 13.20
CA GLN A 54 14.03 2.69 14.63
C GLN A 54 15.33 1.97 15.01
N GLU A 55 15.53 0.75 14.50
CA GLU A 55 16.74 -0.05 14.77
C GLU A 55 18.02 0.60 14.22
N ALA A 56 17.95 1.18 13.02
CA ALA A 56 19.06 1.86 12.38
C ALA A 56 19.33 3.27 12.95
N GLY A 57 18.43 3.81 13.77
CA GLY A 57 18.52 5.17 14.31
C GLY A 57 18.16 6.27 13.31
N ASP A 58 17.56 5.92 12.18
CA ASP A 58 17.14 6.84 11.12
C ASP A 58 15.96 7.72 11.56
N MET A 59 15.14 7.23 12.48
CA MET A 59 14.08 8.03 13.14
C MET A 59 14.63 9.34 13.72
N LYS A 60 15.76 9.26 14.41
CA LYS A 60 16.41 10.44 14.99
C LYS A 60 16.95 11.37 13.91
N ARG A 61 17.58 10.81 12.87
CA ARG A 61 18.14 11.57 11.75
C ARG A 61 17.06 12.34 10.96
N LEU A 62 15.86 11.77 10.84
CA LEU A 62 14.69 12.41 10.25
C LEU A 62 14.10 13.48 11.17
N ALA A 63 13.99 13.19 12.47
CA ALA A 63 13.54 14.17 13.46
C ALA A 63 14.45 15.40 13.53
N ASP A 64 15.77 15.23 13.44
CA ASP A 64 16.75 16.34 13.39
C ASP A 64 16.56 17.26 12.17
N ARG A 65 15.91 16.76 11.11
CA ARG A 65 15.51 17.54 9.93
C ARG A 65 14.13 18.19 10.06
N GLY A 66 13.46 18.01 11.20
CA GLY A 66 12.09 18.47 11.41
C GLY A 66 11.04 17.60 10.73
N VAL A 67 11.39 16.36 10.36
CA VAL A 67 10.44 15.40 9.80
C VAL A 67 9.72 14.67 10.93
N ARG A 68 8.38 14.67 10.89
CA ARG A 68 7.53 13.78 11.69
C ARG A 68 7.00 12.66 10.80
N ILE A 69 6.72 11.52 11.39
CA ILE A 69 6.15 10.37 10.70
C ILE A 69 4.73 10.15 11.24
N GLU A 70 3.79 9.94 10.33
CA GLU A 70 2.39 9.63 10.60
C GLU A 70 2.06 8.30 9.93
N GLU A 71 1.51 7.36 10.69
CA GLU A 71 1.09 6.04 10.22
C GLU A 71 -0.44 6.00 10.14
N GLU A 72 -0.99 5.63 8.98
CA GLU A 72 -2.42 5.54 8.73
C GLU A 72 -2.68 4.42 7.72
N ASP A 73 -3.37 3.35 8.11
CA ASP A 73 -3.93 2.30 7.22
C ASP A 73 -3.11 2.00 5.94
N ALA A 74 -1.96 1.32 6.10
CA ALA A 74 -1.02 0.95 5.02
C ALA A 74 -0.27 2.11 4.33
N ILE A 75 -0.33 3.29 4.93
CA ILE A 75 0.35 4.50 4.49
C ILE A 75 1.30 4.99 5.59
N LEU A 76 2.53 5.26 5.19
CA LEU A 76 3.54 5.93 6.00
C LEU A 76 3.78 7.34 5.43
N ARG A 77 3.37 8.37 6.16
CA ARG A 77 3.47 9.76 5.74
C ARG A 77 4.58 10.48 6.51
N PHE A 78 5.57 10.96 5.78
CA PHE A 78 6.63 11.83 6.28
C PHE A 78 6.19 13.27 6.10
N VAL A 79 6.11 14.05 7.17
CA VAL A 79 5.65 15.44 7.14
C VAL A 79 6.76 16.35 7.63
N GLN A 80 7.03 17.42 6.91
CA GLN A 80 8.00 18.45 7.29
C GLN A 80 7.41 19.82 6.93
N ALA A 81 7.17 20.66 7.94
CA ALA A 81 6.45 21.92 7.76
C ALA A 81 5.12 21.76 6.97
N ARG A 82 5.05 22.26 5.73
CA ARG A 82 3.84 22.21 4.87
C ARG A 82 3.88 21.12 3.79
N ARG A 83 4.97 20.37 3.70
CA ARG A 83 5.15 19.33 2.69
C ARG A 83 5.05 17.96 3.33
N SER A 84 4.62 17.00 2.52
CA SER A 84 4.55 15.60 2.90
C SER A 84 5.13 14.74 1.79
N LEU A 85 5.68 13.59 2.17
CA LEU A 85 6.05 12.50 1.27
C LEU A 85 5.39 11.24 1.80
N THR A 86 4.79 10.47 0.90
CA THR A 86 3.96 9.32 1.26
C THR A 86 4.60 8.05 0.74
N VAL A 87 4.75 7.06 1.60
CA VAL A 87 5.11 5.68 1.25
C VAL A 87 3.86 4.83 1.42
N GLN A 88 3.44 4.13 0.38
CA GLN A 88 2.15 3.44 0.36
C GLN A 88 2.25 2.05 -0.27
N ALA A 89 1.61 1.08 0.38
CA ALA A 89 1.36 -0.26 -0.17
C ALA A 89 0.24 -0.23 -1.22
N ARG A 90 0.42 -0.99 -2.30
CA ARG A 90 -0.54 -1.10 -3.42
C ARG A 90 -1.03 -2.54 -3.60
N ASP A 91 -2.20 -2.69 -4.21
CA ASP A 91 -2.86 -3.99 -4.46
C ASP A 91 -2.18 -4.85 -5.53
N ASP A 92 -1.33 -4.22 -6.35
CA ASP A 92 -0.46 -4.81 -7.36
C ASP A 92 0.88 -5.35 -6.80
N MET A 93 0.98 -5.49 -5.47
CA MET A 93 2.18 -5.97 -4.76
C MET A 93 3.40 -5.05 -4.92
N SER A 94 3.17 -3.74 -5.02
CA SER A 94 4.22 -2.73 -5.09
C SER A 94 4.13 -1.70 -3.97
N ILE A 95 5.22 -0.97 -3.77
CA ILE A 95 5.29 0.17 -2.85
C ILE A 95 5.55 1.42 -3.67
N SER A 96 4.77 2.47 -3.45
CA SER A 96 5.00 3.78 -4.08
C SER A 96 5.55 4.79 -3.08
N VAL A 97 6.41 5.67 -3.55
CA VAL A 97 6.89 6.84 -2.82
C VAL A 97 6.49 8.09 -3.60
N ASP A 98 5.56 8.87 -3.06
CA ASP A 98 4.96 10.06 -3.73
C ASP A 98 4.50 9.72 -5.16
N ASP A 99 3.62 8.72 -5.27
CA ASP A 99 3.09 8.14 -6.53
C ASP A 99 4.12 7.50 -7.47
N ASN A 100 5.42 7.56 -7.17
CA ASN A 100 6.45 6.89 -7.95
C ASN A 100 6.63 5.46 -7.44
N ILE A 101 6.33 4.48 -8.29
CA ILE A 101 6.43 3.09 -7.91
C ILE A 101 7.90 2.70 -7.72
N MET A 102 8.21 2.21 -6.52
CA MET A 102 9.45 1.56 -6.18
C MET A 102 9.19 0.06 -6.20
N HIS A 103 9.50 -0.58 -7.34
CA HIS A 103 9.28 -2.01 -7.51
C HIS A 103 10.53 -2.81 -7.11
N PRO A 104 10.56 -3.47 -5.94
CA PRO A 104 11.21 -4.77 -5.82
C PRO A 104 10.30 -5.84 -6.46
N ASN A 105 10.82 -7.05 -6.58
CA ASN A 105 10.16 -8.18 -7.26
C ASN A 105 8.68 -8.37 -6.82
N THR A 106 7.73 -8.06 -7.70
CA THR A 106 6.28 -8.13 -7.41
C THR A 106 5.76 -9.54 -7.14
N ALA A 107 6.50 -10.57 -7.56
CA ALA A 107 6.15 -11.96 -7.29
C ALA A 107 6.39 -12.35 -5.82
N CYS A 108 7.31 -11.66 -5.14
CA CYS A 108 7.63 -11.88 -3.74
C CYS A 108 8.20 -10.59 -3.15
N PRO A 109 7.33 -9.62 -2.79
CA PRO A 109 7.79 -8.39 -2.18
C PRO A 109 8.35 -8.73 -0.79
N VAL A 110 9.59 -8.30 -0.56
CA VAL A 110 10.31 -8.48 0.69
C VAL A 110 11.03 -7.16 0.97
N LEU A 111 10.97 -6.70 2.22
CA LEU A 111 11.85 -5.64 2.67
C LEU A 111 13.26 -6.20 2.88
N ASP A 112 14.15 -5.92 1.94
CA ASP A 112 15.58 -6.20 2.10
C ASP A 112 16.36 -4.91 2.35
N LYS A 113 17.64 -5.06 2.70
CA LYS A 113 18.51 -3.93 3.00
C LYS A 113 18.70 -2.96 1.83
N ALA A 114 18.82 -3.46 0.60
CA ALA A 114 19.03 -2.59 -0.55
C ALA A 114 17.78 -1.75 -0.82
N PHE A 115 16.61 -2.38 -0.73
CA PHE A 115 15.32 -1.73 -0.91
C PHE A 115 15.03 -0.71 0.19
N TYR A 116 15.29 -1.07 1.45
CA TYR A 116 15.23 -0.16 2.60
C TYR A 116 16.12 1.08 2.38
N GLU A 117 17.38 0.88 1.99
CA GLU A 117 18.34 1.96 1.72
C GLU A 117 17.88 2.85 0.56
N GLU A 118 17.24 2.28 -0.48
CA GLU A 118 16.70 3.05 -1.61
C GLU A 118 15.53 3.94 -1.18
N ILE A 119 14.59 3.40 -0.39
CA ILE A 119 13.46 4.17 0.15
C ILE A 119 14.00 5.31 1.00
N LEU A 120 14.92 5.01 1.93
CA LEU A 120 15.51 6.02 2.79
C LEU A 120 16.29 7.08 2.02
N ALA A 121 17.06 6.70 1.00
CA ALA A 121 17.78 7.66 0.17
C ALA A 121 16.81 8.69 -0.44
N ARG A 122 15.61 8.26 -0.89
CA ARG A 122 14.59 9.17 -1.40
C ARG A 122 13.96 10.03 -0.31
N VAL A 123 13.64 9.45 0.85
CA VAL A 123 13.11 10.21 1.99
C VAL A 123 14.10 11.28 2.43
N PHE A 124 15.39 10.95 2.54
CA PHE A 124 16.43 11.92 2.90
C PHE A 124 16.67 12.95 1.81
N ALA A 125 16.71 12.56 0.54
CA ALA A 125 16.84 13.50 -0.57
C ALA A 125 15.67 14.49 -0.62
N TRP A 126 14.45 14.00 -0.37
CA TRP A 126 13.29 14.86 -0.16
C TRP A 126 13.54 15.77 1.03
N ALA A 127 13.82 15.22 2.23
CA ALA A 127 14.05 15.94 3.50
C ALA A 127 15.07 17.08 3.36
N ASP A 128 16.17 16.84 2.64
CA ASP A 128 17.27 17.78 2.43
C ASP A 128 16.98 18.84 1.36
N ALA A 129 16.02 18.62 0.44
CA ALA A 129 15.69 19.57 -0.62
C ALA A 129 15.17 20.94 -0.10
N ASP A 130 14.75 21.03 1.16
CA ASP A 130 14.36 22.30 1.81
C ASP A 130 15.56 23.05 2.43
N ASP A 131 16.67 22.36 2.72
CA ASP A 131 17.90 22.94 3.27
C ASP A 131 18.66 23.78 2.22
N ALA A 132 18.27 23.68 0.94
CA ALA A 132 18.73 24.57 -0.14
C ALA A 132 18.05 25.95 -0.13
N GLY A 133 16.96 26.12 0.64
CA GLY A 133 16.14 27.34 0.65
C GLY A 133 16.15 28.16 1.94
N GLN A 134 16.64 27.63 3.06
CA GLN A 134 16.70 28.36 4.33
C GLN A 134 18.12 28.88 4.61
N PRO A 135 18.30 30.18 4.92
CA PRO A 135 19.59 30.66 5.41
C PRO A 135 19.87 29.97 6.75
N LYS A 136 20.88 29.09 6.77
CA LYS A 136 21.39 28.50 8.00
C LYS A 136 21.86 29.62 8.92
N ARG A 137 21.04 29.97 9.92
CA ARG A 137 21.51 30.72 11.09
C ARG A 137 22.32 29.77 11.95
N TYR A 138 23.58 29.62 11.59
CA TYR A 138 24.60 29.31 12.58
C TYR A 138 24.59 30.53 13.53
N PHE A 139 24.39 30.31 14.83
CA PHE A 139 24.23 31.30 15.92
C PHE A 139 22.80 31.80 16.18
N GLU A 140 22.19 31.24 17.22
CA GLU A 140 21.62 31.97 18.38
C GLU A 140 21.96 31.18 19.66
#